data_AF-A0A5B0L1N4-F1
#
_entry.id   AF-A0A5B0L1N4-F1
#
_cell.length_a   1.000
_cell.length_b   1.000
_cell.length_c   1.000
_cell.angle_alpha   90.00
_cell.angle_beta   90.00
_cell.angle_gamma   90.00
#
_symmetry.space_group_name_H-M   'P 1'
#
loop_
_entity.id
_entity.type
_entity.pdbx_description
1 polymer ?
#
loop_
_entity_poly.entity_id
_entity_poly.type
_entity_poly.pdbx_seq_one_letter_code
_entity_poly.pdbx_strand_id
1 'polypeptide(L)'
;MAMAAVPMIIMMAASTAVSVYSSVRQGQAQSSALKAQQQQQRQREEQLRTRALQDEAARREELASNLSTIEAIRAGRGLSQGSPTALVIRDDLTNDAMDDMRVSRLNILNGAESARQSAEQSGKAASNALTTGYLGAGKSLLDFGASMAGGMSGGSSLSAFNKISRSGTGER
;
A
#
# COMPACT_ATOMS: atom_id res chain seq x y z
N MET A 1 -42.44 14.91 -36.33
CA MET A 1 -41.09 14.28 -36.35
C MET A 1 -40.66 13.96 -34.91
N ALA A 2 -41.19 12.88 -34.33
CA ALA A 2 -40.98 12.50 -32.93
C ALA A 2 -40.50 11.05 -32.83
N MET A 3 -39.32 10.74 -33.37
CA MET A 3 -38.70 9.41 -33.24
C MET A 3 -37.16 9.49 -33.30
N ALA A 4 -36.54 10.27 -32.40
CA ALA A 4 -35.07 10.30 -32.31
C ALA A 4 -34.50 10.34 -30.87
N ALA A 5 -35.34 10.38 -29.82
CA ALA A 5 -34.86 10.50 -28.45
C ALA A 5 -34.60 9.15 -27.73
N VAL A 6 -35.24 8.07 -28.18
CA VAL A 6 -35.11 6.73 -27.55
C VAL A 6 -33.74 6.06 -27.78
N PRO A 7 -33.08 6.12 -28.96
CA PRO A 7 -31.80 5.44 -29.16
C PRO A 7 -30.64 6.11 -28.38
N MET A 8 -30.71 7.41 -28.07
CA MET A 8 -29.66 8.09 -27.30
C MET A 8 -29.62 7.70 -25.82
N ILE A 9 -30.79 7.44 -25.20
CA ILE A 9 -30.88 7.01 -23.80
C ILE A 9 -30.34 5.58 -23.64
N ILE A 10 -30.62 4.69 -24.60
CA ILE A 10 -30.11 3.30 -24.58
C ILE A 10 -28.60 3.26 -24.84
N MET A 11 -28.08 4.10 -25.75
CA MET A 11 -26.62 4.21 -25.95
C MET A 11 -25.91 4.82 -24.74
N MET A 12 -26.51 5.79 -24.05
CA MET A 12 -25.96 6.34 -22.80
C MET A 12 -26.05 5.34 -21.63
N ALA A 13 -27.13 4.56 -21.52
CA ALA A 13 -27.22 3.49 -20.52
C ALA A 13 -26.16 2.39 -20.76
N ALA A 14 -25.92 2.02 -22.02
CA ALA A 14 -24.90 1.06 -22.38
C ALA A 14 -23.47 1.57 -22.10
N SER A 15 -23.16 2.84 -22.40
CA SER A 15 -21.86 3.43 -22.08
C SER A 15 -21.65 3.58 -20.57
N THR A 16 -22.72 3.87 -19.81
CA THR A 16 -22.66 3.94 -18.34
C THR A 16 -22.42 2.55 -17.73
N ALA A 17 -23.12 1.51 -18.19
CA ALA A 17 -22.89 0.13 -17.75
C ALA A 17 -21.47 -0.37 -18.10
N VAL A 18 -20.95 -0.04 -19.28
CA VAL A 18 -19.57 -0.36 -19.68
C VAL A 18 -18.55 0.40 -18.83
N SER A 19 -18.81 1.66 -18.47
CA SER A 19 -17.92 2.47 -17.63
C SER A 19 -17.91 2.04 -16.15
N VAL A 20 -19.05 1.55 -15.63
CA VAL A 20 -19.14 0.93 -14.31
C VAL A 20 -18.41 -0.41 -14.28
N TYR A 21 -18.54 -1.21 -15.34
CA TYR A 21 -17.84 -2.50 -15.45
C TYR A 21 -16.32 -2.31 -15.59
N SER A 22 -15.86 -1.34 -16.37
CA SER A 22 -14.43 -1.06 -16.56
C SER A 22 -13.77 -0.55 -15.27
N SER A 23 -14.46 0.30 -14.51
CA SER A 23 -13.95 0.84 -13.24
C SER A 23 -13.85 -0.20 -12.12
N VAL A 24 -14.81 -1.13 -12.01
CA VAL A 24 -14.71 -2.27 -11.07
C VAL A 24 -13.56 -3.20 -11.46
N ARG A 25 -13.41 -3.52 -12.75
CA ARG A 25 -12.32 -4.38 -13.24
C ARG A 25 -10.95 -3.72 -13.06
N GLN A 26 -10.86 -2.41 -13.27
CA GLN A 26 -9.65 -1.63 -13.03
C GLN A 26 -9.28 -1.59 -11.54
N GLY A 27 -10.25 -1.43 -10.64
CA GLY A 27 -10.03 -1.50 -9.19
C GLY A 27 -9.55 -2.88 -8.73
N GLN A 28 -10.08 -3.96 -9.31
CA GLN A 28 -9.61 -5.32 -9.03
C GLN A 28 -8.17 -5.56 -9.50
N ALA A 29 -7.83 -5.12 -10.71
CA ALA A 29 -6.46 -5.22 -11.24
C ALA A 29 -5.46 -4.40 -10.43
N GLN A 30 -5.85 -3.19 -10.01
CA GLN A 30 -5.02 -2.35 -9.15
C GLN A 30 -4.85 -2.97 -7.76
N SER A 31 -5.91 -3.54 -7.19
CA SER A 31 -5.82 -4.26 -5.91
C SER A 31 -4.95 -5.50 -5.99
N SER A 32 -5.02 -6.29 -7.06
CA SER A 32 -4.18 -7.48 -7.21
C SER A 32 -2.70 -7.11 -7.36
N ALA A 33 -2.38 -6.07 -8.13
CA ALA A 33 -1.03 -5.54 -8.24
C ALA A 33 -0.48 -5.05 -6.89
N LEU A 34 -1.28 -4.31 -6.12
CA LEU A 34 -0.90 -3.84 -4.78
C LEU A 34 -0.73 -4.98 -3.77
N LYS A 35 -1.55 -6.04 -3.87
CA LYS A 35 -1.39 -7.27 -3.07
C LYS A 35 -0.12 -8.03 -3.43
N ALA A 36 0.22 -8.13 -4.71
CA ALA A 36 1.48 -8.74 -5.14
C ALA A 36 2.68 -7.94 -4.61
N GLN A 37 2.61 -6.60 -4.68
CA GLN A 37 3.63 -5.71 -4.12
C GLN A 37 3.74 -5.87 -2.59
N GLN A 38 2.61 -5.99 -1.88
CA GLN A 38 2.59 -6.29 -0.45
C GLN A 38 3.29 -7.61 -0.13
N GLN A 39 3.02 -8.68 -0.88
CA GLN A 39 3.67 -9.98 -0.67
C GLN A 39 5.19 -9.91 -0.90
N GLN A 40 5.64 -9.23 -1.95
CA GLN A 40 7.07 -9.03 -2.20
C GLN A 40 7.76 -8.30 -1.03
N GLN A 41 7.10 -7.30 -0.46
CA GLN A 41 7.65 -6.55 0.65
C GLN A 41 7.68 -7.35 1.95
N ARG A 42 6.67 -8.20 2.21
CA ARG A 42 6.70 -9.14 3.34
C ARG A 42 7.83 -10.16 3.21
N GLN A 43 8.06 -10.69 2.01
CA GLN A 43 9.20 -11.58 1.76
C GLN A 43 10.54 -10.86 2.00
N ARG A 44 10.66 -9.58 1.61
CA ARG A 44 11.84 -8.77 1.93
C ARG A 44 12.00 -8.56 3.44
N GLU A 45 10.92 -8.29 4.18
CA GLU A 45 10.94 -8.18 5.64
C GLU A 45 11.47 -9.47 6.29
N GLU A 46 10.95 -10.63 5.88
CA GLU A 46 11.39 -11.93 6.37
C GLU A 46 12.87 -12.22 6.05
N GLN A 47 13.31 -11.90 4.83
CA GLN A 47 14.71 -12.01 4.43
C GLN A 47 15.62 -11.11 5.27
N LEU A 48 15.21 -9.86 5.53
CA LEU A 48 15.98 -8.94 6.36
C LEU A 48 16.06 -9.40 7.80
N ARG A 49 14.96 -9.90 8.39
CA ARG A 49 14.98 -10.49 9.74
C ARG A 49 15.87 -11.72 9.82
N THR A 50 15.81 -12.59 8.82
CA THR A 50 16.67 -13.77 8.74
C THR A 50 18.14 -13.36 8.62
N ARG A 51 18.44 -12.35 7.79
CA ARG A 51 19.78 -11.79 7.66
C ARG A 51 20.27 -11.16 8.95
N ALA A 52 19.41 -10.50 9.73
CA ALA A 52 19.78 -9.98 11.05
C ALA A 52 20.22 -11.09 12.01
N LEU A 53 19.50 -12.22 12.01
CA LEU A 53 19.86 -13.37 12.84
C LEU A 53 21.16 -14.02 12.39
N GLN A 54 21.38 -14.13 11.08
CA GLN A 54 22.63 -14.66 10.52
C GLN A 54 23.84 -13.75 10.82
N ASP A 55 23.69 -12.43 10.66
CA ASP A 55 24.74 -11.45 10.98
C ASP A 55 25.09 -11.50 12.47
N GLU A 56 24.08 -11.57 13.34
CA GLU A 56 24.30 -11.69 14.79
C GLU A 56 25.01 -13.00 15.15
N ALA A 57 24.64 -14.12 14.53
CA ALA A 57 25.32 -15.39 14.74
C ALA A 57 26.79 -15.35 14.29
N ALA A 58 27.07 -14.82 13.10
CA ALA A 58 28.43 -14.69 12.57
C ALA A 58 29.31 -13.81 13.47
N ARG A 59 28.78 -12.67 13.96
CA ARG A 59 29.52 -11.78 14.86
C ARG A 59 29.81 -12.42 16.22
N ARG A 60 28.89 -13.25 16.74
CA ARG A 60 29.14 -14.01 17.97
C ARG A 60 30.24 -15.07 17.79
N GLU A 61 30.26 -15.76 16.65
CA GLU A 61 31.34 -16.70 16.32
C GLU A 61 32.69 -15.98 16.20
N GLU A 62 32.72 -14.81 15.54
CA GLU A 62 33.92 -13.98 15.43
C GLU A 62 34.41 -13.50 16.81
N LEU A 63 33.51 -13.02 17.67
CA LEU A 63 33.85 -12.63 19.05
C LEU A 63 34.44 -13.81 19.84
N ALA A 64 33.82 -14.99 19.76
CA ALA A 64 34.32 -16.19 20.44
C ALA A 64 35.70 -16.61 19.91
N SER A 65 35.92 -16.54 18.60
CA SER A 65 37.20 -16.83 17.97
C SER A 65 38.30 -15.84 18.40
N ASN A 66 37.97 -14.55 18.44
CA ASN A 66 38.89 -13.49 18.86
C ASN A 66 39.27 -13.65 20.35
N LEU A 67 38.30 -13.90 21.22
CA LEU A 67 38.55 -14.18 22.63
C LEU A 67 39.42 -15.42 22.81
N SER A 68 39.12 -16.52 22.12
CA SER A 68 39.93 -17.74 22.14
C SER A 68 41.37 -17.47 21.68
N THR A 69 41.55 -16.64 20.65
CA THR A 69 42.88 -16.30 20.13
C THR A 69 43.66 -15.44 21.13
N ILE A 70 43.02 -14.44 21.73
CA ILE A 70 43.62 -13.60 22.78
C ILE A 70 44.02 -14.46 23.98
N GLU A 71 43.16 -15.36 24.42
CA GLU A 71 43.44 -16.28 25.52
C GLU A 71 44.62 -17.20 25.20
N ALA A 72 44.69 -17.76 23.98
CA ALA A 72 45.81 -18.60 23.55
C ALA A 72 47.15 -17.82 23.51
N ILE A 73 47.16 -16.60 22.97
CA ILE A 73 48.35 -15.74 22.93
C ILE A 73 48.81 -15.39 24.35
N ARG A 74 47.88 -15.08 25.24
CA ARG A 74 48.19 -14.76 26.65
C ARG A 74 48.73 -15.97 27.41
N ALA A 75 48.12 -17.14 27.23
CA ALA A 75 48.60 -18.39 27.82
C ALA A 75 50.02 -18.73 27.32
N GLY A 76 50.29 -18.55 26.03
CA GLY A 76 51.64 -18.72 25.45
C GLY A 76 52.68 -17.74 26.00
N ARG A 77 52.25 -16.58 26.52
CA ARG A 77 53.11 -15.59 27.19
C ARG A 77 53.19 -15.78 28.72
N GLY A 78 52.60 -16.83 29.26
CA GLY A 78 52.57 -17.11 30.71
C GLY A 78 51.70 -16.13 31.51
N LEU A 79 50.82 -15.37 30.86
CA LEU A 79 49.92 -14.44 31.52
C LEU A 79 48.68 -15.19 32.02
N SER A 80 48.38 -15.07 33.31
CA SER A 80 47.16 -15.63 33.90
C SER A 80 45.91 -14.99 33.30
N GLN A 81 44.86 -15.80 33.09
CA GLN A 81 43.52 -15.32 32.70
C GLN A 81 42.88 -14.42 33.77
N GLY A 82 43.29 -14.53 35.04
CA GLY A 82 42.79 -13.69 36.15
C GLY A 82 43.51 -12.35 36.30
N SER A 83 44.42 -11.99 35.39
CA SER A 83 45.09 -10.69 35.42
C SER A 83 44.05 -9.56 35.24
N PRO A 84 44.13 -8.45 36.00
CA PRO A 84 43.24 -7.30 35.82
C PRO A 84 43.21 -6.80 34.36
N THR A 85 44.37 -6.80 33.69
CA THR A 85 44.49 -6.44 32.27
C THR A 85 43.82 -7.46 31.35
N ALA A 86 43.66 -8.73 31.74
CA ALA A 86 42.90 -9.73 30.97
C ALA A 86 41.41 -9.42 30.98
N LEU A 87 40.90 -9.14 32.18
CA LEU A 87 39.49 -8.86 32.39
C LEU A 87 39.08 -7.57 31.68
N VAL A 88 39.89 -6.51 31.80
CA VAL A 88 39.61 -5.25 31.08
C VAL A 88 39.58 -5.44 29.57
N ILE A 89 40.57 -6.12 28.98
CA ILE A 89 40.59 -6.36 27.52
C ILE A 89 39.38 -7.19 27.07
N ARG A 90 39.00 -8.21 27.85
CA ARG A 90 37.86 -9.05 27.55
C ARG A 90 36.54 -8.27 27.66
N ASP A 91 36.40 -7.46 28.70
CA ASP A 91 35.20 -6.66 28.93
C ASP A 91 35.08 -5.57 27.85
N ASP A 92 36.14 -4.85 27.52
CA ASP A 92 36.16 -3.85 26.44
C ASP A 92 35.79 -4.50 25.10
N LEU A 93 36.44 -5.61 24.72
CA LEU A 93 36.16 -6.30 23.46
C LEU A 93 34.71 -6.81 23.40
N THR A 94 34.19 -7.31 24.53
CA THR A 94 32.81 -7.80 24.60
C THR A 94 31.83 -6.64 24.50
N ASN A 95 32.09 -5.52 25.18
CA ASN A 95 31.22 -4.34 25.15
C ASN A 95 31.19 -3.72 23.75
N ASP A 96 32.35 -3.53 23.13
CA ASP A 96 32.46 -3.00 21.76
C ASP A 96 31.73 -3.91 20.77
N ALA A 97 31.95 -5.22 20.85
CA ALA A 97 31.28 -6.18 19.98
C ALA A 97 29.75 -6.20 20.20
N MET A 98 29.29 -6.05 21.44
CA MET A 98 27.85 -5.99 21.76
C MET A 98 27.20 -4.72 21.23
N ASP A 99 27.88 -3.57 21.30
CA ASP A 99 27.35 -2.31 20.78
C ASP A 99 27.30 -2.33 19.24
N ASP A 100 28.35 -2.84 18.59
CA ASP A 100 28.38 -3.05 17.14
C ASP A 100 27.29 -4.01 16.67
N MET A 101 27.11 -5.15 17.37
CA MET A 101 26.03 -6.10 17.08
C MET A 101 24.66 -5.44 17.23
N ARG A 102 24.49 -4.61 18.27
CA ARG A 102 23.22 -3.90 18.53
C ARG A 102 22.93 -2.89 17.42
N VAL A 103 23.91 -2.09 17.02
CA VAL A 103 23.77 -1.09 15.95
C VAL A 103 23.48 -1.78 14.61
N SER A 104 24.23 -2.83 14.26
CA SER A 104 23.99 -3.63 13.04
C SER A 104 22.56 -4.18 13.01
N ARG A 105 22.14 -4.83 14.10
CA ARG A 105 20.80 -5.40 14.23
C ARG A 105 19.71 -4.34 14.11
N LEU A 106 19.88 -3.19 14.78
CA LEU A 106 18.92 -2.09 14.70
C LEU A 106 18.80 -1.53 13.28
N ASN A 107 19.91 -1.39 12.55
CA ASN A 107 19.89 -0.93 11.17
C ASN A 107 19.12 -1.90 10.26
N ILE A 108 19.34 -3.21 10.41
CA ILE A 108 18.63 -4.22 9.62
C ILE A 108 17.14 -4.25 10.00
N LEU A 109 16.82 -4.18 11.30
CA LEU A 109 15.43 -4.16 11.78
C LEU A 109 14.68 -2.89 11.34
N ASN A 110 15.33 -1.73 11.31
CA ASN A 110 14.75 -0.51 10.76
C ASN A 110 14.40 -0.68 9.27
N GLY A 111 15.26 -1.34 8.49
CA GLY A 111 14.96 -1.70 7.10
C GLY A 111 13.77 -2.65 6.98
N ALA A 112 13.69 -3.66 7.86
CA ALA A 112 12.57 -4.61 7.90
C ALA A 112 11.24 -3.92 8.27
N GLU A 113 11.27 -3.01 9.25
CA GLU A 113 10.09 -2.25 9.68
C GLU A 113 9.61 -1.30 8.58
N SER A 114 10.52 -0.67 7.84
CA SER A 114 10.18 0.13 6.66
C SER A 114 9.48 -0.70 5.57
N ALA A 115 9.98 -1.92 5.30
CA ALA A 115 9.35 -2.85 4.38
C ALA A 115 7.96 -3.29 4.87
N ARG A 116 7.81 -3.55 6.17
CA ARG A 116 6.53 -3.88 6.80
C ARG A 116 5.53 -2.74 6.67
N GLN A 117 5.91 -1.51 7.02
CA GLN A 117 5.05 -0.33 6.92
C GLN A 117 4.59 -0.10 5.46
N SER A 118 5.52 -0.25 4.53
CA SER A 118 5.23 -0.12 3.09
C SER A 118 4.30 -1.24 2.59
N ALA A 119 4.40 -2.46 3.14
CA ALA A 119 3.50 -3.57 2.87
C ALA A 119 2.09 -3.34 3.46
N GLU A 120 2.00 -2.78 4.67
CA GLU A 120 0.74 -2.40 5.31
C GLU A 120 0.06 -1.27 4.54
N GLN A 121 0.82 -0.26 4.11
CA GLN A 121 0.31 0.85 3.30
C GLN A 121 -0.21 0.35 1.95
N SER A 122 0.50 -0.57 1.29
CA SER A 122 0.06 -1.20 0.04
C SER A 122 -1.23 -2.02 0.24
N GLY A 123 -1.35 -2.75 1.35
CA GLY A 123 -2.57 -3.49 1.69
C GLY A 123 -3.79 -2.59 1.97
N LYS A 124 -3.57 -1.48 2.68
CA LYS A 124 -4.60 -0.46 2.89
C LYS A 124 -4.99 0.22 1.58
N ALA A 125 -4.02 0.58 0.74
CA ALA A 125 -4.26 1.14 -0.59
C ALA A 125 -5.04 0.16 -1.50
N ALA A 126 -4.73 -1.14 -1.44
CA ALA A 126 -5.46 -2.16 -2.18
C ALA A 126 -6.94 -2.25 -1.75
N SER A 127 -7.17 -2.22 -0.43
CA SER A 127 -8.52 -2.25 0.14
C SER A 127 -9.30 -0.99 -0.23
N ASN A 128 -8.67 0.18 -0.11
CA ASN A 128 -9.24 1.46 -0.51
C ASN A 128 -9.52 1.53 -2.02
N ALA A 129 -8.67 0.97 -2.87
CA ALA A 129 -8.87 0.93 -4.31
C ALA A 129 -10.09 0.06 -4.70
N LEU A 130 -10.28 -1.08 -4.03
CA LEU A 130 -11.50 -1.89 -4.20
C LEU A 130 -12.73 -1.09 -3.76
N THR A 131 -12.71 -0.55 -2.54
CA THR A 131 -13.84 0.21 -1.99
C THR A 131 -14.18 1.44 -2.83
N THR A 132 -13.17 2.16 -3.32
CA THR A 132 -13.35 3.33 -4.19
C THR A 132 -13.85 2.91 -5.57
N GLY A 133 -13.37 1.80 -6.12
CA GLY A 133 -13.89 1.24 -7.38
C GLY A 133 -15.37 0.88 -7.27
N TYR A 134 -15.78 0.21 -6.18
CA TYR A 134 -17.18 -0.14 -5.93
C TYR A 134 -18.05 1.08 -5.59
N LEU A 135 -17.55 2.04 -4.81
CA LEU A 135 -18.28 3.28 -4.50
C LEU A 135 -18.41 4.19 -5.72
N GLY A 136 -17.36 4.32 -6.54
CA GLY A 136 -17.39 5.08 -7.78
C GLY A 136 -18.36 4.46 -8.80
N ALA A 137 -18.38 3.13 -8.88
CA ALA A 137 -19.37 2.38 -9.65
C ALA A 137 -20.80 2.62 -9.14
N GLY A 138 -21.03 2.51 -7.83
CA GLY A 138 -22.34 2.72 -7.21
C GLY A 138 -22.84 4.15 -7.33
N LYS A 139 -21.95 5.15 -7.14
CA LYS A 139 -22.27 6.57 -7.30
C LYS A 139 -22.56 6.92 -8.76
N SER A 140 -21.77 6.41 -9.71
CA SER A 140 -22.04 6.59 -11.13
C SER A 140 -23.39 5.99 -11.55
N LEU A 141 -23.75 4.83 -11.01
CA LEU A 141 -25.05 4.20 -11.24
C LEU A 141 -26.20 5.00 -10.61
N LEU A 142 -25.99 5.53 -9.40
CA LEU A 142 -26.98 6.34 -8.68
C LEU A 142 -27.18 7.71 -9.34
N ASP A 143 -26.10 8.39 -9.74
CA ASP A 143 -26.15 9.66 -10.48
C ASP A 143 -26.80 9.46 -11.86
N PHE A 144 -26.52 8.34 -12.53
CA PHE A 144 -27.23 7.96 -13.76
C PHE A 144 -28.72 7.72 -13.50
N GLY A 145 -29.08 6.95 -12.48
CA GLY A 145 -30.49 6.72 -12.10
C GLY A 145 -31.21 8.02 -11.70
N ALA A 146 -30.54 8.91 -10.97
CA ALA A 146 -31.05 10.21 -10.56
C ALA A 146 -31.21 11.17 -11.74
N SER A 147 -30.29 11.17 -12.71
CA SER A 147 -30.41 11.98 -13.93
C SER A 147 -31.54 11.49 -14.86
N MET A 148 -31.80 10.17 -14.93
CA MET A 148 -33.01 9.67 -15.61
C MET A 148 -34.30 10.03 -14.85
N ALA A 149 -34.32 9.91 -13.52
CA ALA A 149 -35.51 10.24 -12.72
C ALA A 149 -35.82 11.76 -12.70
N GLY A 150 -34.78 12.61 -12.64
CA GLY A 150 -34.90 14.06 -12.75
C GLY A 150 -35.24 14.53 -14.16
N GLY A 151 -34.72 13.86 -15.19
CA GLY A 151 -35.05 14.12 -16.60
C GLY A 151 -36.49 13.72 -16.96
N MET A 152 -37.05 12.69 -16.33
CA MET A 152 -38.45 12.27 -16.53
C MET A 152 -39.47 13.10 -15.75
N SER A 153 -39.08 13.80 -14.69
CA SER A 153 -39.97 14.67 -13.90
C SER A 153 -39.87 16.16 -14.28
N GLY A 154 -38.91 16.54 -15.14
CA GLY A 154 -38.46 17.93 -15.31
C GLY A 154 -38.96 18.74 -16.51
N GLY A 155 -39.75 18.21 -17.45
CA GLY A 155 -40.44 19.09 -18.39
C GLY A 155 -40.69 18.54 -19.78
N SER A 156 -41.95 18.68 -20.23
CA SER A 156 -42.30 18.96 -21.63
C SER A 156 -43.79 19.30 -21.86
N SER A 157 -44.70 19.24 -20.88
CA SER A 157 -46.14 19.50 -21.14
C SER A 157 -46.63 20.92 -20.82
N LEU A 158 -45.92 21.70 -19.98
CA LEU A 158 -46.43 23.02 -19.52
C LEU A 158 -45.91 24.23 -20.33
N SER A 159 -44.79 24.09 -21.06
CA SER A 159 -44.28 25.17 -21.92
C SER A 159 -44.96 25.24 -23.30
N ALA A 160 -45.60 24.14 -23.74
CA ALA A 160 -46.37 24.11 -24.99
C ALA A 160 -47.71 24.86 -24.88
N PHE A 161 -48.34 24.87 -23.70
CA PHE A 161 -49.65 25.50 -23.52
C PHE A 161 -49.56 27.04 -23.45
N ASN A 162 -48.48 27.57 -22.88
CA ASN A 162 -48.28 29.02 -22.78
C ASN A 162 -47.85 29.66 -24.13
N LYS A 163 -47.27 28.87 -25.05
CA LYS A 163 -46.87 29.38 -26.38
C LYS A 163 -48.03 29.46 -27.38
N ILE A 164 -49.10 28.70 -27.17
CA ILE A 164 -50.30 28.72 -28.03
C ILE A 164 -51.28 29.83 -27.62
N SER A 165 -51.31 30.23 -26.33
CA SER A 165 -52.17 31.34 -25.87
C SER A 165 -51.66 32.76 -26.19
N ARG A 166 -50.48 32.90 -26.82
CA ARG A 166 -49.89 34.22 -27.16
C ARG A 166 -49.82 34.52 -28.67
N SER A 167 -50.32 33.66 -29.55
CA SER A 167 -50.24 33.88 -31.01
C SER A 167 -51.52 34.45 -31.64
N GLY A 168 -52.42 35.03 -30.85
CA GLY A 168 -53.72 35.49 -31.34
C GLY A 168 -54.12 36.84 -30.78
N THR A 169 -53.42 37.92 -31.15
CA THR A 169 -53.99 39.28 -31.25
C THR A 169 -52.94 40.28 -31.73
N GLY A 170 -53.26 41.00 -32.80
CA GLY A 170 -52.87 42.41 -32.92
C GLY A 170 -51.80 42.75 -33.96
N GLU A 171 -52.27 43.11 -35.15
CA GLU A 171 -51.89 44.32 -35.90
C GLU A 171 -50.43 44.47 -36.36
N ARG A 172 -50.20 44.36 -37.68
CA ARG A 172 -49.95 45.51 -38.58
C ARG A 172 -50.43 45.18 -39.99
#